data_AF-A0A848K202-F1
#
_entry.id   AF-A0A848K202-F1
#
_cell.length_a   1.000
_cell.length_b   1.000
_cell.length_c   1.000
_cell.angle_alpha   90.00
_cell.angle_beta   90.00
_cell.angle_gamma   90.00
#
_symmetry.space_group_name_H-M   'P 1'
#
loop_
_entity.id
_entity.type
_entity.pdbx_description
1 polymer ?
#
loop_
_entity_poly.entity_id
_entity_poly.type
_entity_poly.pdbx_seq_one_letter_code
_entity_poly.pdbx_strand_id
1 'polypeptide(L)'
;MVKERHRKAERLVAVQRQLKRAAETRRAEAVREGVRLDGETADLVAALDDGRFAPLMLENVARRLERVALARQQAHAAEVAAAGQVKAESFTLKRAERHAEATGRLARAEAERTATDEIAEASLVSSGRASLA
;
A
#
# COMPACT_ATOMS: atom_id res chain seq x y z
N MET A 1 17.70 -20.73 12.62
CA MET A 1 17.98 -19.63 11.66
C MET A 1 16.89 -19.47 10.58
N VAL A 2 16.34 -20.52 9.94
CA VAL A 2 15.33 -20.34 8.86
C VAL A 2 13.98 -19.82 9.40
N LYS A 3 13.55 -20.29 10.57
CA LYS A 3 12.35 -19.75 11.28
C LYS A 3 12.43 -18.23 11.53
N GLU A 4 13.59 -17.72 11.92
CA GLU A 4 13.79 -16.28 12.15
C GLU A 4 13.76 -15.47 10.84
N ARG A 5 14.37 -16.03 9.77
CA ARG A 5 14.31 -15.43 8.43
C ARG A 5 12.88 -15.35 7.92
N HIS A 6 12.07 -16.38 8.14
CA HIS A 6 10.65 -16.37 7.77
C HIS A 6 9.87 -15.29 8.53
N ARG A 7 10.01 -15.22 9.87
CA ARG A 7 9.37 -14.15 10.68
C ARG A 7 9.76 -12.75 10.21
N LYS A 8 11.03 -12.54 9.84
CA LYS A 8 11.49 -11.27 9.27
C LYS A 8 10.81 -10.96 7.93
N ALA A 9 10.63 -11.96 7.07
CA ALA A 9 9.94 -11.79 5.80
C ALA A 9 8.45 -11.46 6.00
N GLU A 10 7.77 -12.06 6.98
CA GLU A 10 6.39 -11.71 7.33
C GLU A 10 6.25 -10.28 7.84
N ARG A 11 7.19 -9.83 8.70
CA ARG A 11 7.24 -8.44 9.15
C ARG A 11 7.43 -7.47 7.99
N LEU A 12 8.28 -7.82 7.01
CA LEU A 12 8.45 -7.02 5.80
C LEU A 12 7.13 -6.91 5.02
N VAL A 13 6.41 -8.02 4.84
CA VAL A 13 5.07 -7.99 4.19
C VAL A 13 4.12 -7.06 4.93
N ALA A 14 4.09 -7.10 6.26
CA ALA A 14 3.23 -6.22 7.06
C ALA A 14 3.57 -4.73 6.84
N VAL A 15 4.86 -4.37 6.85
CA VAL A 15 5.31 -3.00 6.57
C VAL A 15 4.94 -2.57 5.15
N GLN A 16 5.17 -3.43 4.15
CA GLN A 16 4.84 -3.13 2.75
C GLN A 16 3.33 -2.95 2.53
N ARG A 17 2.48 -3.68 3.28
CA ARG A 17 1.03 -3.43 3.28
C ARG A 17 0.67 -2.05 3.83
N GLN A 18 1.33 -1.62 4.90
CA GLN A 18 1.11 -0.28 5.47
C GLN A 18 1.54 0.82 4.50
N LEU A 19 2.69 0.65 3.84
CA LEU A 19 3.17 1.60 2.82
C LEU A 19 2.21 1.70 1.63
N LYS A 20 1.74 0.56 1.10
CA LYS A 20 0.72 0.53 0.04
C LYS A 20 -0.55 1.27 0.46
N ARG A 21 -1.07 1.01 1.66
CA ARG A 21 -2.26 1.70 2.19
C ARG A 21 -2.04 3.21 2.30
N ALA A 22 -0.88 3.63 2.81
CA ALA A 22 -0.55 5.05 2.90
C ALA A 22 -0.46 5.73 1.51
N ALA A 23 0.05 5.02 0.50
CA ALA A 23 0.04 5.50 -0.88
C ALA A 23 -1.40 5.60 -1.45
N GLU A 24 -2.26 4.62 -1.16
CA GLU A 24 -3.67 4.63 -1.57
C GLU A 24 -4.44 5.78 -0.92
N THR A 25 -4.20 6.06 0.36
CA THR A 25 -4.79 7.21 1.07
C THR A 25 -4.38 8.52 0.42
N ARG A 26 -3.09 8.73 0.15
CA ARG A 26 -2.59 9.93 -0.53
C ARG A 26 -3.19 10.12 -1.92
N ARG A 27 -3.36 9.04 -2.68
CA ARG A 27 -4.05 9.10 -3.97
C ARG A 27 -5.50 9.52 -3.78
N ALA A 28 -6.21 8.94 -2.82
CA ALA A 28 -7.60 9.30 -2.56
C ALA A 28 -7.76 10.76 -2.12
N GLU A 29 -6.80 11.31 -1.37
CA GLU A 29 -6.75 12.73 -1.01
C GLU A 29 -6.59 13.63 -2.25
N ALA A 30 -5.66 13.30 -3.16
CA ALA A 30 -5.49 14.04 -4.40
C ALA A 30 -6.74 14.03 -5.29
N VAL A 31 -7.42 12.88 -5.39
CA VAL A 31 -8.69 12.75 -6.11
C VAL A 31 -9.78 13.63 -5.47
N ARG A 32 -9.93 13.58 -4.14
CA ARG A 32 -10.91 14.41 -3.43
C ARG A 32 -10.66 15.90 -3.63
N GLU A 33 -9.39 16.32 -3.60
CA GLU A 33 -9.04 17.71 -3.85
C GLU A 33 -9.38 18.15 -5.28
N GLY A 34 -9.12 17.29 -6.28
CA GLY A 34 -9.56 17.53 -7.66
C GLY A 34 -11.08 17.72 -7.76
N VAL A 35 -11.86 16.82 -7.15
CA VAL A 35 -13.33 16.93 -7.13
C VAL A 35 -13.80 18.20 -6.42
N ARG A 36 -13.14 18.61 -5.33
CA ARG A 36 -13.46 19.85 -4.61
C ARG A 36 -13.25 21.08 -5.51
N LEU A 37 -12.14 21.12 -6.25
CA LEU A 37 -11.81 22.22 -7.18
C LEU A 37 -12.77 22.25 -8.38
N ASP A 38 -13.24 21.09 -8.83
CA ASP A 38 -14.25 20.98 -9.89
C ASP A 38 -15.60 21.56 -9.45
N GLY A 39 -16.01 21.26 -8.21
CA GLY A 39 -17.20 21.87 -7.60
C GLY A 39 -17.06 23.39 -7.47
N GLU A 40 -15.92 23.88 -6.98
CA GLU A 40 -15.65 25.31 -6.87
C GLU A 40 -15.69 26.01 -8.24
N THR A 41 -15.17 25.35 -9.29
CA THR A 41 -15.25 25.88 -10.66
C THR A 41 -16.70 25.97 -11.13
N ALA A 42 -17.50 24.91 -10.90
CA ALA A 42 -18.90 24.88 -11.28
C ALA A 42 -19.71 25.97 -10.56
N ASP A 43 -19.47 26.18 -9.27
CA ASP A 43 -20.14 27.21 -8.48
C ASP A 43 -19.82 28.63 -8.98
N LEU A 44 -18.55 28.89 -9.33
CA LEU A 44 -18.13 30.18 -9.87
C LEU A 44 -18.72 30.44 -11.26
N VAL A 45 -18.77 29.42 -12.13
CA VAL A 45 -19.38 29.53 -13.46
C VAL A 45 -20.89 29.73 -13.36
N ALA A 46 -21.59 28.95 -12.52
CA ALA A 46 -23.02 29.12 -12.30
C ALA A 46 -23.38 30.52 -11.78
N ALA A 47 -22.57 31.07 -10.87
CA ALA A 47 -22.78 32.42 -10.38
C ALA A 47 -22.51 33.52 -11.42
N LEU A 48 -21.64 33.26 -12.42
CA LEU A 48 -21.48 34.13 -13.59
C LEU A 48 -22.72 34.08 -14.50
N ASP A 49 -23.22 32.88 -14.79
CA ASP A 49 -24.39 32.68 -15.65
C ASP A 49 -25.67 33.28 -15.05
N ASP A 50 -25.84 33.20 -13.72
CA ASP A 50 -26.95 33.80 -12.99
C ASP A 50 -26.87 35.34 -12.90
N GLY A 51 -25.81 35.97 -13.43
CA GLY A 51 -25.61 37.43 -13.35
C GLY A 51 -25.44 37.96 -11.92
N ARG A 52 -25.04 37.10 -10.96
CA ARG A 52 -24.91 37.48 -9.53
C ARG A 52 -23.75 38.44 -9.26
N PHE A 53 -22.82 38.57 -10.18
CA PHE A 53 -21.65 39.43 -10.01
C PHE A 53 -21.85 40.78 -10.71
N ALA A 54 -21.68 41.87 -9.95
CA ALA A 54 -21.56 43.21 -10.53
C ALA A 54 -20.34 43.28 -11.47
N PRO A 55 -20.32 44.17 -12.49
CA PRO A 55 -19.24 44.24 -13.47
C PRO A 55 -17.83 44.35 -12.86
N LEU A 56 -17.68 45.08 -11.75
CA LEU A 56 -16.41 45.24 -11.02
C LEU A 56 -15.92 43.96 -10.33
N MET A 57 -16.78 42.96 -10.15
CA MET A 57 -16.45 41.67 -9.54
C MET A 57 -16.00 40.62 -10.55
N LEU A 58 -16.29 40.83 -11.85
CA LEU A 58 -15.97 39.87 -12.91
C LEU A 58 -14.45 39.61 -13.02
N GLU A 59 -13.63 40.66 -12.86
CA GLU A 59 -12.17 40.51 -12.90
C GLU A 59 -11.65 39.66 -11.72
N ASN A 60 -12.24 39.83 -10.53
CA ASN A 60 -11.88 39.02 -9.36
C ASN A 60 -12.28 37.55 -9.52
N VAL A 61 -13.44 37.30 -10.14
CA VAL A 61 -13.89 35.95 -10.46
C VAL A 61 -12.99 35.30 -11.51
N ALA A 62 -12.60 36.03 -12.57
CA ALA A 62 -11.65 35.54 -13.56
C ALA A 62 -10.31 35.14 -12.93
N ARG A 63 -9.72 36.01 -12.09
CA ARG A 63 -8.49 35.71 -11.33
C ARG A 63 -8.67 34.54 -10.35
N ARG A 64 -9.88 34.32 -9.83
CA ARG A 64 -10.15 33.14 -8.98
C ARG A 64 -10.20 31.87 -9.82
N LEU A 65 -10.90 31.89 -10.94
CA LEU A 65 -10.97 30.76 -11.89
C LEU A 65 -9.57 30.36 -12.39
N GLU A 66 -8.72 31.31 -12.73
CA GLU A 66 -7.32 31.04 -13.11
C GLU A 66 -6.55 30.32 -11.98
N ARG A 67 -6.71 30.78 -10.74
CA ARG A 67 -6.07 30.15 -9.57
C ARG A 67 -6.60 28.73 -9.32
N VAL A 68 -7.91 28.53 -9.45
CA VAL A 68 -8.54 27.20 -9.32
C VAL A 68 -8.08 26.26 -10.43
N ALA A 69 -7.97 26.76 -11.67
CA ALA A 69 -7.45 25.99 -12.80
C ALA A 69 -5.99 25.55 -12.57
N LEU A 70 -5.13 26.45 -12.06
CA LEU A 70 -3.76 26.10 -11.69
C LEU A 70 -3.71 25.06 -10.56
N ALA A 71 -4.51 25.24 -9.51
CA ALA A 71 -4.61 24.28 -8.40
C ALA A 71 -5.11 22.91 -8.89
N ARG A 72 -6.05 22.87 -9.86
CA ARG A 72 -6.55 21.65 -10.47
C ARG A 72 -5.45 20.92 -11.24
N GLN A 73 -4.62 21.63 -12.00
CA GLN A 73 -3.46 21.04 -12.68
C GLN A 73 -2.49 20.42 -11.68
N GLN A 74 -2.23 21.11 -10.56
CA GLN A 74 -1.36 20.60 -9.49
C GLN A 74 -1.95 19.36 -8.81
N ALA A 75 -3.25 19.37 -8.49
CA ALA A 75 -3.96 18.22 -7.92
C ALA A 75 -3.93 17.01 -8.87
N HIS A 76 -4.12 17.23 -10.17
CA HIS A 76 -4.02 16.17 -11.16
C HIS A 76 -2.59 15.60 -11.26
N ALA A 77 -1.56 16.44 -11.28
CA ALA A 77 -0.18 15.98 -11.27
C ALA A 77 0.14 15.16 -10.00
N ALA A 78 -0.38 15.60 -8.85
CA ALA A 78 -0.24 14.87 -7.59
C ALA A 78 -0.98 13.51 -7.63
N GLU A 79 -2.18 13.45 -8.22
CA GLU A 79 -2.91 12.20 -8.41
C GLU A 79 -2.12 11.22 -9.27
N VAL A 80 -1.58 11.66 -10.41
CA VAL A 80 -0.78 10.83 -11.31
C VAL A 80 0.47 10.30 -10.59
N ALA A 81 1.18 11.15 -9.86
CA ALA A 81 2.34 10.75 -9.08
C ALA A 81 1.96 9.73 -7.99
N ALA A 82 0.87 9.97 -7.25
CA ALA A 82 0.37 9.06 -6.22
C ALA A 82 -0.09 7.72 -6.81
N ALA A 83 -0.72 7.70 -7.98
CA ALA A 83 -1.07 6.47 -8.70
C ALA A 83 0.19 5.68 -9.11
N GLY A 84 1.24 6.37 -9.56
CA GLY A 84 2.55 5.77 -9.81
C GLY A 84 3.14 5.12 -8.55
N GLN A 85 3.06 5.80 -7.41
CA GLN A 85 3.51 5.26 -6.12
C GLN A 85 2.70 4.03 -5.69
N VAL A 86 1.37 4.06 -5.77
CA VAL A 86 0.51 2.90 -5.46
C VAL A 86 0.90 1.69 -6.30
N LYS A 87 1.18 1.89 -7.59
CA LYS A 87 1.65 0.83 -8.49
C LYS A 87 3.01 0.28 -8.05
N ALA A 88 3.97 1.16 -7.74
CA ALA A 88 5.29 0.76 -7.26
C ALA A 88 5.21 -0.05 -5.96
N GLU A 89 4.48 0.45 -4.95
CA GLU A 89 4.30 -0.24 -3.68
C GLU A 89 3.57 -1.58 -3.83
N SER A 90 2.64 -1.69 -4.77
CA SER A 90 1.97 -2.95 -5.09
C SER A 90 2.94 -4.01 -5.61
N PHE A 91 3.89 -3.62 -6.47
CA PHE A 91 4.93 -4.54 -6.94
C PHE A 91 5.90 -4.95 -5.82
N THR A 92 6.31 -3.99 -4.99
CA THR A 92 7.19 -4.26 -3.84
C THR A 92 6.52 -5.21 -2.84
N LEU A 93 5.25 -4.97 -2.51
CA LEU A 93 4.45 -5.87 -1.68
C LEU A 93 4.40 -7.27 -2.30
N LYS A 94 4.12 -7.39 -3.60
CA LYS A 94 4.05 -8.70 -4.25
C LYS A 94 5.39 -9.44 -4.21
N ARG A 95 6.50 -8.73 -4.35
CA ARG A 95 7.84 -9.31 -4.18
C ARG A 95 8.08 -9.78 -2.74
N ALA A 96 7.69 -8.98 -1.75
CA ALA A 96 7.80 -9.36 -0.34
C ALA A 96 6.95 -10.60 0.00
N GLU A 97 5.73 -10.69 -0.53
CA GLU A 97 4.85 -11.86 -0.37
C GLU A 97 5.49 -13.13 -0.92
N ARG A 98 6.03 -13.08 -2.14
CA ARG A 98 6.74 -14.23 -2.75
C ARG A 98 7.94 -14.66 -1.92
N HIS A 99 8.68 -13.70 -1.36
CA HIS A 99 9.83 -13.99 -0.49
C HIS A 99 9.40 -14.62 0.85
N ALA A 100 8.33 -14.13 1.47
CA ALA A 100 7.77 -14.71 2.68
C ALA A 100 7.25 -16.13 2.44
N GLU A 101 6.61 -16.38 1.31
CA GLU A 101 6.14 -17.71 0.91
C GLU A 101 7.30 -18.69 0.70
N ALA A 102 8.35 -18.28 -0.02
CA ALA A 102 9.54 -19.10 -0.25
C ALA A 102 10.26 -19.45 1.06
N THR A 103 10.47 -18.47 1.94
CA THR A 103 11.07 -18.71 3.26
C THR A 103 10.17 -19.55 4.18
N GLY A 104 8.85 -19.42 4.06
CA GLY A 104 7.89 -20.23 4.80
C GLY A 104 7.86 -21.69 4.33
N ARG A 105 8.08 -21.97 3.04
CA ARG A 105 8.29 -23.34 2.55
C ARG A 105 9.55 -23.96 3.15
N LEU A 106 10.67 -23.21 3.15
CA LEU A 106 11.93 -23.68 3.72
C LEU A 106 11.82 -23.92 5.24
N ALA A 107 11.17 -23.04 5.98
CA ALA A 107 10.98 -23.18 7.42
C ALA A 107 10.11 -24.40 7.78
N ARG A 108 9.09 -24.71 6.96
CA ARG A 108 8.28 -25.93 7.12
C ARG A 108 9.08 -27.19 6.84
N ALA A 109 9.82 -27.23 5.74
CA ALA A 109 10.68 -28.38 5.43
C ALA A 109 11.77 -28.60 6.49
N GLU A 110 12.36 -27.53 7.05
CA GLU A 110 13.30 -27.65 8.17
C GLU A 110 12.61 -28.23 9.41
N ALA A 111 11.40 -27.75 9.75
CA ALA A 111 10.64 -28.26 10.89
C ALA A 111 10.22 -29.74 10.74
N GLU A 112 9.82 -30.16 9.53
CA GLU A 112 9.47 -31.55 9.22
C GLU A 112 10.68 -32.48 9.35
N ARG A 113 11.85 -32.04 8.89
CA ARG A 113 13.11 -32.80 9.05
C ARG A 113 13.47 -32.95 10.53
N THR A 114 13.47 -31.85 11.28
CA THR A 114 13.76 -31.89 12.72
C THR A 114 12.79 -32.82 13.47
N ALA A 115 11.49 -32.75 13.17
CA ALA A 115 10.51 -33.64 13.78
C ALA A 115 10.74 -35.12 13.42
N THR A 116 11.16 -35.41 12.20
CA THR A 116 11.49 -36.77 11.76
C THR A 116 12.74 -37.29 12.48
N ASP A 117 13.78 -36.45 12.62
CA ASP A 117 15.01 -36.78 13.34
C ASP A 117 14.73 -37.06 14.83
N GLU A 118 13.89 -36.24 15.47
CA GLU A 118 13.46 -36.43 16.87
C GLU A 118 12.71 -37.77 17.08
N ILE A 119 11.83 -38.16 16.13
CA ILE A 119 11.12 -39.45 16.18
C ILE A 119 12.10 -40.62 15.99
N ALA A 120 13.04 -40.50 15.05
CA ALA A 120 14.05 -41.53 14.81
C ALA A 120 14.96 -41.72 16.03
N GLU A 121 15.42 -40.64 16.66
CA GLU A 121 16.23 -40.68 17.88
C GLU A 121 15.44 -41.32 19.05
N ALA A 122 14.19 -40.92 19.26
CA ALA A 122 13.34 -41.52 20.28
C ALA A 122 13.13 -43.04 20.07
N SER A 123 13.02 -43.47 18.81
CA SER A 123 12.86 -44.89 18.43
C SER A 123 14.14 -45.71 18.65
N LEU A 124 15.31 -45.10 18.43
CA LEU A 124 16.61 -45.72 18.73
C LEU A 124 16.80 -45.92 20.25
N VAL A 125 16.40 -44.92 21.05
CA VAL A 125 16.47 -45.01 22.52
C VAL A 125 15.51 -46.09 23.08
N SER A 126 14.30 -46.22 22.54
CA SER A 126 13.34 -47.24 23.00
C SER A 126 13.74 -48.66 22.60
N SER A 127 14.29 -48.85 21.39
CA SER A 127 14.76 -50.15 20.91
C SER A 127 16.06 -50.60 21.60
N GLY A 128 16.97 -49.68 21.91
CA GLY A 128 18.15 -49.95 22.74
C GLY A 128 17.81 -50.37 24.17
N ARG A 129 16.73 -49.81 24.75
CA ARG A 129 16.19 -50.25 26.05
C ARG A 129 15.54 -51.64 26.01
N ALA A 130 14.88 -51.99 24.91
CA ALA A 130 14.28 -53.32 24.73
C ALA A 130 15.34 -54.42 24.50
N SER A 131 16.53 -54.07 24.01
CA SER A 131 17.66 -55.01 23.81
C SER A 131 18.45 -55.32 25.09
N LEU A 132 18.24 -54.57 26.17
CA LEU A 132 18.99 -54.68 27.44
C LEU A 132 18.15 -55.25 28.59
N ALA A 133 16.89 -55.64 28.32
CA ALA A 133 15.99 -56.31 29.25
C ALA A 133 15.84 -57.79 28.86
#